data_AF-A0A1A8FMI8-F1
#
_entry.id   AF-A0A1A8FMI8-F1
#
_cell.length_a   1.000
_cell.length_b   1.000
_cell.length_c   1.000
_cell.angle_alpha   90.00
_cell.angle_beta   90.00
_cell.angle_gamma   90.00
#
_symmetry.space_group_name_H-M   'P 1'
#
loop_
_entity.id
_entity.type
_entity.pdbx_description
1 polymer ?
#
loop_
_entity_poly.entity_id
_entity_poly.type
_entity_poly.pdbx_seq_one_letter_code
_entity_poly.pdbx_strand_id
1 'polypeptide(L)'
;MGYVATTGDVEAGAEESSEVLVEKKSSTGWMWKGFGILLIVALCVAGARLFVWYRDERPEPTSLPEAVVSSHSAEKTGTHSTLKQMIKKAKAAIHLEGGYEDGESSELMWSHEQGQAFTQGGFRLDQNQIIIPQSGLYFVYSQASFRV
;
A
#
# COMPACT_ATOMS: atom_id res chain seq x y z
N MET A 1 26.13 -38.38 -95.66
CA MET A 1 26.05 -39.59 -94.81
C MET A 1 25.54 -39.14 -93.46
N GLY A 2 24.33 -39.56 -93.07
CA GLY A 2 23.73 -39.21 -91.80
C GLY A 2 24.26 -40.07 -90.66
N TYR A 3 24.40 -39.45 -89.48
CA TYR A 3 24.59 -40.15 -88.23
C TYR A 3 23.57 -39.60 -87.22
N VAL A 4 22.71 -40.51 -86.77
CA VAL A 4 21.82 -40.40 -85.61
C VAL A 4 22.58 -40.92 -84.39
N ALA A 5 22.54 -40.22 -83.26
CA ALA A 5 22.15 -40.76 -81.96
C ALA A 5 22.28 -39.71 -80.85
N THR A 6 21.45 -39.93 -79.82
CA THR A 6 20.89 -39.03 -78.82
C THR A 6 21.71 -38.98 -77.52
N THR A 7 21.25 -38.13 -76.59
CA THR A 7 21.37 -38.16 -75.11
C THR A 7 22.58 -37.49 -74.47
N GLY A 8 22.29 -36.61 -73.51
CA GLY A 8 23.24 -35.89 -72.65
C GLY A 8 22.94 -34.39 -72.70
N ASP A 9 21.99 -33.89 -71.91
CA ASP A 9 22.28 -33.35 -70.57
C ASP A 9 23.31 -32.21 -70.63
N VAL A 10 22.83 -30.95 -70.71
CA VAL A 10 23.46 -29.77 -70.11
C VAL A 10 22.41 -28.65 -69.97
N GLU A 11 21.81 -28.57 -68.79
CA GLU A 11 21.62 -27.34 -68.01
C GLU A 11 21.85 -25.98 -68.73
N ALA A 12 20.77 -25.26 -69.03
CA ALA A 12 20.79 -23.80 -69.18
C ALA A 12 19.43 -23.27 -68.72
N GLY A 13 19.40 -22.84 -67.45
CA GLY A 13 18.20 -22.47 -66.71
C GLY A 13 17.41 -21.33 -67.36
N ALA A 14 16.15 -21.60 -67.66
CA ALA A 14 15.13 -20.58 -67.54
C ALA A 14 14.88 -20.44 -66.04
N GLU A 15 15.39 -19.36 -65.44
CA GLU A 15 15.01 -18.95 -64.10
C GLU A 15 13.53 -18.56 -64.11
N GLU A 16 12.68 -19.58 -64.05
CA GLU A 16 11.33 -19.41 -63.52
C GLU A 16 11.53 -19.21 -62.02
N SER A 17 11.69 -17.93 -61.66
CA SER A 17 11.57 -17.43 -60.31
C SER A 17 10.24 -17.93 -59.77
N SER A 18 10.31 -19.11 -59.14
CA SER A 18 9.34 -19.62 -58.19
C SER A 18 9.40 -18.68 -57.00
N GLU A 19 8.83 -17.49 -57.18
CA GLU A 19 8.28 -16.72 -56.09
C GLU A 19 7.09 -17.51 -55.59
N VAL A 20 7.40 -18.59 -54.87
CA VAL A 20 6.50 -19.18 -53.91
C VAL A 20 6.26 -18.05 -52.92
N LEU A 21 5.20 -17.29 -53.18
CA LEU A 21 4.58 -16.40 -52.21
C LEU A 21 4.06 -17.35 -51.13
N VAL A 22 4.98 -17.76 -50.25
CA VAL A 22 4.67 -18.37 -48.97
C VAL A 22 3.97 -17.23 -48.25
N GLU A 23 2.65 -17.17 -48.44
CA GLU A 23 1.76 -16.39 -47.62
C GLU A 23 2.02 -16.92 -46.20
N LYS A 24 2.95 -16.26 -45.51
CA LYS A 24 3.32 -16.55 -44.14
C LYS A 24 2.14 -16.08 -43.32
N LYS A 25 1.10 -16.91 -43.33
CA LYS A 25 -0.17 -16.68 -42.67
C LYS A 25 0.16 -16.42 -41.22
N SER A 26 0.00 -15.17 -40.89
CA SER A 26 0.76 -14.54 -39.85
C SER A 26 0.55 -15.24 -38.53
N SER A 27 1.65 -15.43 -37.80
CA SER A 27 1.72 -15.78 -36.37
C SER A 27 1.02 -14.73 -35.48
N THR A 28 0.22 -13.81 -36.05
CA THR A 28 -0.57 -12.79 -35.35
C THR A 28 -1.37 -13.39 -34.21
N GLY A 29 -1.97 -14.58 -34.36
CA GLY A 29 -2.74 -15.21 -33.28
C GLY A 29 -1.90 -15.65 -32.08
N TRP A 30 -0.68 -16.15 -32.33
CA TRP A 30 0.26 -16.55 -31.28
C TRP A 30 0.95 -15.35 -30.64
N MET A 31 1.33 -14.37 -31.46
CA MET A 31 1.92 -13.11 -31.02
C MET A 31 0.95 -12.27 -30.19
N TRP A 32 -0.33 -12.22 -30.56
CA TRP A 32 -1.34 -11.47 -29.80
C TRP A 32 -1.65 -12.14 -28.46
N LYS A 33 -1.60 -13.48 -28.39
CA LYS A 33 -1.66 -14.21 -27.11
C LYS A 33 -0.47 -13.88 -26.22
N GLY A 34 0.75 -13.89 -26.78
CA GLY A 34 1.96 -13.51 -26.04
C GLY A 34 1.90 -12.07 -25.53
N PHE A 35 1.44 -11.14 -26.37
CA PHE A 35 1.25 -9.74 -25.98
C PHE A 35 0.17 -9.57 -24.91
N GLY A 36 -0.94 -10.31 -25.01
CA GLY A 36 -1.98 -10.32 -23.98
C GLY A 36 -1.47 -10.81 -22.62
N ILE A 37 -0.70 -11.91 -22.60
CA ILE A 37 -0.07 -12.42 -21.38
C ILE A 37 0.91 -11.38 -20.80
N LEU A 38 1.72 -10.76 -21.65
CA LEU A 38 2.68 -9.73 -21.23
C LEU A 38 1.97 -8.52 -20.59
N LEU A 39 0.87 -8.05 -21.18
CA LEU A 39 0.07 -6.95 -20.64
C LEU A 39 -0.55 -7.29 -19.29
N ILE A 40 -1.10 -8.50 -19.13
CA ILE A 40 -1.68 -8.96 -17.86
C ILE A 40 -0.60 -8.98 -16.78
N VAL A 41 0.57 -9.56 -17.07
CA VAL A 41 1.68 -9.61 -16.10
C VAL A 41 2.14 -8.19 -15.72
N ALA A 42 2.28 -7.29 -16.70
CA ALA A 42 2.64 -5.90 -16.44
C ALA A 42 1.61 -5.19 -15.55
N LEU A 43 0.32 -5.39 -15.81
CA LEU A 43 -0.78 -4.86 -14.99
C LEU A 43 -0.77 -5.45 -13.57
N CYS A 44 -0.49 -6.74 -13.42
CA CYS A 44 -0.39 -7.37 -12.10
C CYS A 44 0.79 -6.80 -11.30
N VAL A 45 1.95 -6.60 -11.93
CA VAL A 45 3.12 -6.03 -11.26
C VAL A 45 2.87 -4.57 -10.88
N ALA A 46 2.31 -3.77 -11.78
CA ALA A 46 1.94 -2.39 -11.49
C ALA A 46 0.87 -2.31 -10.38
N GLY A 47 -0.14 -3.17 -10.45
CA GLY A 47 -1.20 -3.28 -9.43
C GLY A 47 -0.66 -3.68 -8.06
N ALA A 48 0.24 -4.66 -7.99
CA ALA A 48 0.89 -5.06 -6.74
C ALA A 48 1.75 -3.93 -6.15
N ARG A 49 2.49 -3.20 -6.99
CA ARG A 49 3.28 -2.03 -6.58
C ARG A 49 2.38 -0.91 -6.05
N LEU A 50 1.32 -0.58 -6.77
CA LEU A 50 0.32 0.42 -6.35
C LEU A 50 -0.41 -0.03 -5.09
N PHE A 51 -0.71 -1.31 -4.94
CA PHE A 51 -1.38 -1.84 -3.76
C PHE A 51 -0.48 -1.83 -2.53
N VAL A 52 0.80 -2.19 -2.66
CA VAL A 52 1.78 -2.05 -1.58
C VAL A 52 1.94 -0.57 -1.20
N TRP A 53 2.09 0.32 -2.18
CA TRP A 53 2.19 1.76 -1.92
C TRP A 53 0.92 2.34 -1.28
N TYR A 54 -0.26 1.97 -1.79
CA TYR A 54 -1.56 2.39 -1.25
C TYR A 54 -1.81 1.84 0.16
N ARG A 55 -1.36 0.62 0.47
CA ARG A 55 -1.42 0.07 1.83
C ARG A 55 -0.40 0.70 2.76
N ASP A 56 0.75 1.12 2.24
CA ASP A 56 1.73 1.90 3.01
C ASP A 56 1.17 3.29 3.37
N GLU A 57 0.37 3.89 2.47
CA GLU A 57 -0.34 5.16 2.71
C GLU A 57 -1.67 5.01 3.48
N ARG A 58 -2.15 3.78 3.68
CA ARG A 58 -3.36 3.48 4.48
C ARG A 58 -3.02 2.53 5.62
N PRO A 59 -2.74 3.05 6.82
CA PRO A 59 -3.04 2.30 8.04
C PRO A 59 -4.54 2.03 8.03
N GLU A 60 -4.89 0.75 7.95
CA GLU A 60 -6.22 0.17 8.15
C GLU A 60 -7.08 1.01 9.11
N PRO A 61 -8.20 1.61 8.66
CA PRO A 61 -9.14 2.26 9.55
C PRO A 61 -10.01 1.17 10.15
N THR A 62 -9.55 0.56 11.24
CA THR A 62 -10.47 -0.16 12.13
C THR A 62 -11.48 0.86 12.66
N SER A 63 -12.72 0.62 12.25
CA SER A 63 -13.91 1.46 12.32
C SER A 63 -14.23 2.07 13.68
N LEU A 64 -14.51 3.38 13.72
CA LEU A 64 -15.43 4.02 14.67
C LEU A 64 -16.16 5.21 14.00
N PRO A 65 -17.42 5.48 14.36
CA PRO A 65 -18.39 6.18 13.52
C PRO A 65 -18.16 7.69 13.41
N GLU A 66 -18.38 8.17 12.19
CA GLU A 66 -18.33 9.54 11.73
C GLU A 66 -19.53 10.35 12.25
N ALA A 67 -19.28 11.23 13.21
CA ALA A 67 -20.03 12.46 13.47
C ALA A 67 -19.04 13.36 14.22
N VAL A 68 -18.63 14.54 13.75
CA VAL A 68 -19.44 15.67 13.34
C VAL A 68 -18.63 16.50 12.35
N VAL A 69 -19.07 16.56 11.10
CA VAL A 69 -18.81 17.71 10.24
C VAL A 69 -19.75 18.82 10.70
N SER A 70 -19.20 19.89 11.25
CA SER A 70 -19.89 21.18 11.27
C SER A 70 -18.91 22.29 10.93
N SER A 71 -19.31 23.04 9.91
CA SER A 71 -18.65 24.12 9.20
C SER A 71 -18.62 25.43 9.99
N HIS A 72 -17.55 26.24 9.88
CA HIS A 72 -17.66 27.66 9.54
C HIS A 72 -16.31 28.32 9.15
N SER A 73 -16.33 29.00 8.00
CA SER A 73 -15.67 30.27 7.64
C SER A 73 -14.13 30.45 7.69
N ALA A 74 -13.61 30.67 6.48
CA ALA A 74 -12.64 31.69 6.05
C ALA A 74 -11.40 32.00 6.91
N GLU A 75 -10.25 31.81 6.26
CA GLU A 75 -9.01 32.60 6.36
C GLU A 75 -8.34 32.74 7.74
N LYS A 76 -7.55 31.72 8.09
CA LYS A 76 -6.26 31.89 8.80
C LYS A 76 -5.31 30.75 8.41
N THR A 77 -4.80 30.83 7.19
CA THR A 77 -4.20 29.72 6.43
C THR A 77 -2.77 29.33 6.80
N GLY A 78 -2.14 29.96 7.81
CA GLY A 78 -0.75 29.65 8.19
C GLY A 78 -0.63 28.58 9.29
N THR A 79 -1.39 28.70 10.38
CA THR A 79 -1.13 27.91 11.60
C THR A 79 -1.89 26.59 11.62
N HIS A 80 -3.10 26.58 11.08
CA HIS A 80 -4.00 25.41 11.14
C HIS A 80 -3.59 24.31 10.16
N SER A 81 -2.93 24.67 9.05
CA SER A 81 -2.37 23.73 8.08
C SER A 81 -1.14 23.01 8.63
N THR A 82 -0.24 23.73 9.29
CA THR A 82 0.91 23.15 10.00
C THR A 82 0.46 22.23 11.13
N LEU A 83 -0.53 22.63 11.93
CA LEU A 83 -1.08 21.78 12.99
C LEU A 83 -1.68 20.50 12.40
N LYS A 84 -2.51 20.61 11.35
CA LYS A 84 -3.07 19.44 10.63
C LYS A 84 -1.98 18.54 10.05
N GLN A 85 -0.89 19.10 9.54
CA GLN A 85 0.22 18.34 8.96
C GLN A 85 1.06 17.64 10.03
N MET A 86 1.26 18.27 11.20
CA MET A 86 1.91 17.64 12.36
C MET A 86 1.05 16.52 12.95
N ILE A 87 -0.26 16.76 13.10
CA ILE A 87 -1.24 15.75 13.58
C ILE A 87 -1.32 14.56 12.61
N LYS A 88 -1.20 14.80 11.29
CA LYS A 88 -1.17 13.72 10.27
C LYS A 88 0.10 12.86 10.33
N LYS A 89 1.23 13.41 10.78
CA LYS A 89 2.53 12.68 10.85
C LYS A 89 2.84 12.08 12.22
N ALA A 90 2.24 12.59 13.29
CA ALA A 90 2.47 12.13 14.64
C ALA A 90 1.13 11.83 15.31
N LYS A 91 0.59 10.63 15.09
CA LYS A 91 -0.48 10.09 15.93
C LYS A 91 0.14 9.46 17.19
N ALA A 92 0.96 10.25 17.89
CA ALA A 92 1.51 9.85 19.17
C ALA A 92 0.39 9.94 20.20
N ALA A 93 0.12 8.84 20.89
CA ALA A 93 -0.97 8.75 21.84
C ALA A 93 -0.69 7.63 22.84
N ILE A 94 -1.26 7.78 24.03
CA ILE A 94 -1.23 6.77 25.07
C ILE A 94 -2.62 6.70 25.70
N HIS A 95 -3.13 5.48 25.89
CA HIS A 95 -4.31 5.18 26.67
C HIS A 95 -3.90 4.18 27.74
N LEU A 96 -4.23 4.47 28.99
CA LEU A 96 -3.84 3.68 30.16
C LEU A 96 -5.09 3.23 30.90
N GLU A 97 -5.03 2.03 31.45
CA GLU A 97 -6.06 1.51 32.34
C GLU A 97 -5.57 1.60 33.79
N GLY A 98 -6.49 1.95 34.69
CA GLY A 98 -6.21 2.07 36.11
C GLY A 98 -6.55 0.77 36.83
N GLY A 99 -5.56 0.18 37.49
CA GLY A 99 -5.74 -0.91 38.44
C GLY A 99 -5.56 -0.41 39.87
N TYR A 100 -6.22 -1.07 40.81
CA TYR A 100 -5.88 -0.99 42.22
C TYR A 100 -5.71 -2.41 42.74
N GLU A 101 -4.76 -2.60 43.65
CA GLU A 101 -4.55 -3.89 44.30
C GLU A 101 -5.19 -3.84 45.69
N ASP A 102 -5.99 -4.85 46.04
CA ASP A 102 -6.60 -4.97 47.36
C ASP A 102 -5.50 -5.32 48.38
N GLY A 103 -4.89 -4.28 48.98
CA GLY A 103 -3.76 -4.39 49.91
C GLY A 103 -3.51 -3.11 50.74
N GLU A 104 -2.32 -2.97 51.35
CA GLU A 104 -1.97 -1.85 52.26
C GLU A 104 -1.94 -0.47 51.57
N SER A 105 -1.72 -0.41 50.26
CA SER A 105 -1.76 0.84 49.49
C SER A 105 -2.91 0.81 48.49
N SER A 106 -3.96 1.58 48.77
CA SER A 106 -5.09 1.80 47.86
C SER A 106 -4.73 2.74 46.69
N GLU A 107 -3.48 2.72 46.24
CA GLU A 107 -2.98 3.63 45.22
C GLU A 107 -3.37 3.15 43.82
N LEU A 108 -3.90 4.07 43.01
CA LEU A 108 -4.21 3.81 41.60
C LEU A 108 -2.91 3.65 40.82
N MET A 109 -2.69 2.47 40.27
CA MET A 109 -1.58 2.20 39.37
C MET A 109 -2.07 2.18 37.93
N TRP A 110 -1.50 3.03 37.10
CA TRP A 110 -1.71 2.99 35.66
C TRP A 110 -0.95 1.81 35.05
N SER A 111 -1.55 1.20 34.03
CA SER A 111 -0.93 0.14 33.24
C SER A 111 -1.18 0.37 31.75
N HIS A 112 -0.21 -0.01 30.93
CA HIS A 112 -0.32 0.00 29.47
C HIS A 112 -0.43 -1.41 28.87
N GLU A 113 -0.47 -2.46 29.70
CA GLU A 113 -0.41 -3.86 29.29
C GLU A 113 -1.76 -4.59 29.39
N GLN A 114 -2.82 -3.90 29.80
CA GLN A 114 -4.12 -4.48 30.13
C GLN A 114 -5.24 -3.94 29.23
N GLY A 115 -6.23 -4.79 28.95
CA GLY A 115 -7.47 -4.41 28.28
C GLY A 115 -7.28 -3.75 26.91
N GLN A 116 -7.69 -2.49 26.81
CA GLN A 116 -7.59 -1.64 25.62
C GLN A 116 -6.48 -0.58 25.75
N ALA A 117 -5.59 -0.72 26.72
CA ALA A 117 -4.45 0.18 26.89
C ALA A 117 -3.46 0.05 25.72
N PHE A 118 -2.84 1.17 25.35
CA PHE A 118 -1.83 1.20 24.30
C PHE A 118 -0.88 2.39 24.44
N THR A 119 0.33 2.23 23.89
CA THR A 119 1.34 3.29 23.77
C THR A 119 1.82 3.41 22.33
N GLN A 120 1.78 4.61 21.75
CA GLN A 120 2.25 4.87 20.39
C GLN A 120 3.01 6.19 20.30
N GLY A 121 4.00 6.27 19.39
CA GLY A 121 4.68 7.53 19.08
C GLY A 121 5.63 8.02 20.18
N GLY A 122 6.22 7.11 20.96
CA GLY A 122 7.28 7.41 21.92
C GLY A 122 6.80 7.76 23.33
N PHE A 123 5.49 7.83 23.57
CA PHE A 123 4.95 7.90 24.91
C PHE A 123 5.36 6.67 25.73
N ARG A 124 5.68 6.89 27.01
CA ARG A 124 6.02 5.83 27.96
C ARG A 124 5.32 6.07 29.28
N LEU A 125 5.03 5.01 29.99
CA LEU A 125 4.65 5.05 31.39
C LEU A 125 5.88 4.66 32.21
N ASP A 126 6.32 5.52 33.12
CA ASP A 126 7.44 5.26 34.02
C ASP A 126 7.09 5.74 35.42
N GLN A 127 7.26 4.89 36.43
CA GLN A 127 6.92 5.19 37.83
C GLN A 127 5.55 5.88 38.00
N ASN A 128 4.50 5.30 37.40
CA ASN A 128 3.12 5.81 37.41
C ASN A 128 2.91 7.20 36.74
N GLN A 129 3.86 7.65 35.91
CA GLN A 129 3.82 8.95 35.21
C GLN A 129 3.95 8.79 33.70
N ILE A 130 3.21 9.61 32.95
CA ILE A 130 3.29 9.65 31.49
C ILE A 130 4.47 10.51 31.07
N ILE A 131 5.44 9.91 30.40
CA ILE A 131 6.59 10.60 29.82
C ILE A 131 6.23 11.11 28.42
N ILE A 132 6.23 12.44 28.28
CA ILE A 132 5.89 13.13 27.03
C ILE A 132 7.11 13.14 26.09
N PRO A 133 7.02 12.58 24.87
CA PRO A 133 8.18 12.41 23.99
C PRO A 133 8.64 13.71 23.32
N GLN A 134 7.74 14.68 23.11
CA GLN A 134 8.04 15.95 22.40
C GLN A 134 7.22 17.11 22.96
N SER A 135 7.68 18.35 22.85
CA SER A 135 6.86 19.52 23.22
C SER A 135 5.75 19.75 22.20
N GLY A 136 4.55 20.13 22.67
CA GLY A 136 3.41 20.37 21.79
C GLY A 136 2.09 20.55 22.53
N LEU A 137 1.01 20.64 21.76
CA LEU A 137 -0.36 20.66 22.27
C LEU A 137 -0.86 19.22 22.40
N TYR A 138 -1.41 18.89 23.57
CA TYR A 138 -1.91 17.55 23.89
C TYR A 138 -3.37 17.60 24.34
N PHE A 139 -4.14 16.60 23.94
CA PHE A 139 -5.47 16.34 24.51
C PHE A 139 -5.32 15.32 25.63
N VAL A 140 -5.76 15.67 26.84
CA VAL A 140 -5.63 14.85 28.05
C VAL A 140 -7.01 14.62 28.65
N TYR A 141 -7.31 13.38 29.01
CA TYR A 141 -8.56 12.97 29.64
C TYR A 141 -8.32 11.85 30.66
N SER A 142 -9.25 11.68 31.59
CA SER A 142 -9.27 10.59 32.56
C SER A 142 -10.72 10.30 32.97
N GLN A 143 -11.00 9.05 33.32
CA GLN A 143 -12.26 8.62 33.89
C GLN A 143 -11.97 7.78 35.14
N ALA A 144 -12.72 8.01 36.22
CA ALA A 144 -12.73 7.17 37.39
C ALA A 144 -14.18 6.84 37.78
N SER A 145 -14.41 5.62 38.24
CA SER A 145 -15.72 5.14 38.69
C SER A 145 -15.55 4.50 40.08
N PHE A 146 -16.49 4.75 40.98
CA PHE A 146 -16.45 4.24 42.35
C PHE A 146 -17.68 3.39 42.63
N ARG A 147 -17.50 2.36 43.46
CA ARG A 147 -18.61 1.61 44.05
C ARG A 147 -18.81 2.11 45.48
N VAL A 148 -20.06 2.40 45.83
CA VAL A 148 -20.52 2.88 47.14
C VAL A 148 -21.56 1.95 47.71
#